data_AF-A0AAC9XY03-F1
#
_entry.id   AF-A0AAC9XY03-F1
#
_cell.length_a   1.000
_cell.length_b   1.000
_cell.length_c   1.000
_cell.angle_alpha   90.00
_cell.angle_beta   90.00
_cell.angle_gamma   90.00
#
_symmetry.space_group_name_H-M   'P 1'
#
loop_
_entity.id
_entity.type
_entity.pdbx_description
1 polymer ?
#
loop_
_entity_poly.entity_id
_entity_poly.type
_entity_poly.pdbx_seq_one_letter_code
_entity_poly.pdbx_strand_id
1 'polypeptide(L)'
;MKIERIRKCEHGKFIADIHLENGEYYFTTEHFPTFKEAEEWVTNWCDWANKVSLGSIDSIYYVIQVPDSWAGPPKSAHPLHGLFIKIGRSKNVLQRLQNLQTGTYGELIIGALEPGGSARESELHKKFSHLRRHGEWFSCNEELFLHVFRTWYRNKMLPPEHQQQIITLGERSNAYRYMRDIIGGAPDTVNPSLDDEWHGTTFVDLVYSSLAKSLK
;
A
#
# COMPACT_ATOMS: atom_id res chain seq x y z
N MET A 1 -12.02 -12.19 13.86
CA MET A 1 -12.51 -10.81 14.12
C MET A 1 -13.88 -10.88 14.79
N LYS A 2 -14.09 -10.09 15.84
CA LYS A 2 -15.36 -9.98 16.57
C LYS A 2 -15.80 -8.53 16.71
N ILE A 3 -17.10 -8.32 16.64
CA ILE A 3 -17.76 -7.04 16.89
C ILE A 3 -18.10 -7.01 18.38
N GLU A 4 -17.64 -6.01 19.10
CA GLU A 4 -18.01 -5.88 20.51
C GLU A 4 -19.25 -4.99 20.64
N ARG A 5 -19.23 -3.79 20.04
CA ARG A 5 -20.34 -2.85 20.17
C ARG A 5 -20.33 -1.77 19.10
N ILE A 6 -21.50 -1.45 18.57
CA ILE A 6 -21.76 -0.22 17.80
C ILE A 6 -22.25 0.85 18.79
N ARG A 7 -21.62 2.01 18.79
CA ARG A 7 -21.94 3.13 19.71
C ARG A 7 -22.20 4.42 18.95
N LYS A 8 -23.09 5.24 19.50
CA LYS A 8 -23.39 6.59 18.99
C LYS A 8 -22.37 7.58 19.57
N CYS A 9 -21.71 8.35 18.72
CA CYS A 9 -20.79 9.40 19.14
C CYS A 9 -21.52 10.70 19.47
N GLU A 10 -20.83 11.66 20.09
CA GLU A 10 -21.39 12.94 20.55
C GLU A 10 -22.07 13.75 19.42
N HIS A 11 -21.62 13.57 18.18
CA HIS A 11 -22.15 14.25 17.00
C HIS A 11 -23.34 13.52 16.35
N GLY A 12 -23.91 12.53 17.02
CA GLY A 12 -25.07 11.78 16.58
C GLY A 12 -24.81 10.69 15.54
N LYS A 13 -23.56 10.51 15.09
CA LYS A 13 -23.12 9.46 14.16
C LYS A 13 -22.79 8.16 14.91
N PHE A 14 -22.57 7.07 14.17
CA PHE A 14 -22.30 5.74 14.72
C PHE A 14 -20.89 5.29 14.37
N ILE A 15 -20.23 4.60 15.31
CA ILE A 15 -18.92 3.95 15.14
C ILE A 15 -18.97 2.55 15.73
N ALA A 16 -18.09 1.67 15.28
CA ALA A 16 -17.92 0.35 15.86
C ALA A 16 -16.46 0.12 16.24
N ASP A 17 -16.25 -0.54 17.38
CA ASP A 17 -14.94 -1.00 17.81
C ASP A 17 -14.77 -2.47 17.40
N ILE A 18 -13.72 -2.73 16.62
CA ILE A 18 -13.38 -4.04 16.10
C ILE A 18 -12.29 -4.66 16.98
N HIS A 19 -12.48 -5.92 17.35
CA HIS A 19 -11.52 -6.67 18.15
C HIS A 19 -11.05 -7.93 17.41
N LEU A 20 -9.81 -8.32 17.68
CA LEU A 20 -9.25 -9.60 17.28
C LEU A 20 -9.95 -10.75 18.04
N GLU A 21 -9.72 -12.00 17.63
CA GLU A 21 -10.36 -13.16 18.27
C GLU A 21 -9.93 -13.37 19.72
N ASN A 22 -8.70 -12.96 20.05
CA ASN A 22 -8.13 -12.96 21.40
C ASN A 22 -8.67 -11.81 22.28
N GLY A 23 -9.54 -10.94 21.75
CA GLY A 23 -10.12 -9.81 22.47
C GLY A 23 -9.28 -8.53 22.43
N GLU A 24 -8.13 -8.52 21.76
CA GLU A 24 -7.35 -7.29 21.59
C GLU A 24 -8.05 -6.30 20.67
N TYR A 25 -8.02 -5.03 21.04
CA TYR A 25 -8.55 -3.95 20.21
C TYR A 25 -7.78 -3.86 18.89
N TYR A 26 -8.52 -3.79 17.79
CA TYR A 26 -7.95 -3.70 16.45
C TYR A 26 -8.07 -2.28 15.88
N PHE A 27 -9.29 -1.78 15.67
CA PHE A 27 -9.53 -0.38 15.27
C PHE A 27 -10.99 0.04 15.50
N THR A 28 -11.22 1.34 15.49
CA THR A 28 -12.54 1.96 15.44
C THR A 28 -12.84 2.40 14.01
N THR A 29 -14.05 2.09 13.52
CA THR A 29 -14.49 2.43 12.15
C THR A 29 -14.61 3.93 11.90
N GLU A 30 -14.80 4.30 10.62
CA GLU A 30 -15.29 5.62 10.27
C GLU A 30 -16.71 5.89 10.81
N HIS A 31 -17.13 7.15 10.73
CA HIS A 31 -18.46 7.57 11.16
C HIS A 31 -19.53 7.16 10.15
N PHE A 32 -20.54 6.44 10.62
CA PHE A 32 -21.75 6.12 9.87
C PHE A 32 -22.89 7.07 10.23
N PRO A 33 -23.68 7.55 9.24
CA PRO A 33 -24.87 8.35 9.47
C PRO A 33 -25.94 7.64 10.32
N THR A 34 -26.11 6.34 10.14
CA THR A 34 -27.15 5.54 10.80
C THR A 34 -26.57 4.29 11.45
N PHE A 35 -27.27 3.77 12.48
CA PHE A 35 -26.90 2.50 13.11
C PHE A 35 -26.93 1.35 12.09
N LYS A 36 -27.95 1.35 11.22
CA LYS A 36 -28.13 0.32 10.20
C LYS A 36 -26.94 0.26 9.23
N GLU A 37 -26.46 1.42 8.75
CA GLU A 37 -25.27 1.47 7.89
C GLU A 37 -24.02 0.96 8.60
N ALA A 38 -23.85 1.30 9.89
CA ALA A 38 -22.75 0.77 10.69
C ALA A 38 -22.84 -0.76 10.84
N GLU A 39 -24.02 -1.28 11.18
CA GLU A 39 -24.27 -2.70 11.38
C GLU A 39 -24.05 -3.51 10.10
N GLU A 40 -24.60 -3.05 8.98
CA GLU A 40 -24.42 -3.68 7.67
C GLU A 40 -22.94 -3.68 7.26
N TRP A 41 -22.26 -2.54 7.39
CA TRP A 41 -20.84 -2.46 7.02
C TRP A 41 -19.98 -3.38 7.88
N VAL A 42 -20.13 -3.31 9.20
CA VAL A 42 -19.29 -4.07 10.14
C VAL A 42 -19.54 -5.57 10.00
N THR A 43 -20.80 -5.98 9.83
CA THR A 43 -21.13 -7.40 9.63
C THR A 43 -20.46 -7.95 8.37
N ASN A 44 -20.59 -7.23 7.25
CA ASN A 44 -19.97 -7.61 5.98
C ASN A 44 -18.43 -7.59 6.05
N TRP A 45 -17.86 -6.58 6.71
CA TRP A 45 -16.42 -6.46 6.87
C TRP A 45 -15.86 -7.59 7.74
N CYS A 46 -16.50 -7.93 8.87
CA CYS A 46 -16.05 -9.01 9.75
C CYS A 46 -16.13 -10.37 9.05
N ASP A 47 -17.21 -10.66 8.33
CA ASP A 47 -17.34 -11.89 7.54
C ASP A 47 -16.23 -11.99 6.48
N TRP A 48 -16.00 -10.91 5.73
CA TRP A 48 -14.91 -10.85 4.75
C TRP A 48 -13.54 -11.04 5.40
N ALA A 49 -13.20 -10.28 6.44
CA ALA A 49 -11.90 -10.33 7.11
C ALA A 49 -11.58 -11.73 7.66
N ASN A 50 -12.57 -12.41 8.24
CA ASN A 50 -12.43 -13.78 8.73
C ASN A 50 -12.23 -14.81 7.60
N LYS A 51 -12.82 -14.57 6.43
CA LYS A 51 -12.63 -15.45 5.26
C LYS A 51 -11.31 -15.20 4.53
N VAL A 52 -10.78 -13.97 4.59
CA VAL A 52 -9.48 -13.59 4.04
C VAL A 52 -8.35 -14.31 4.76
N SER A 53 -8.37 -14.35 6.09
CA SER A 53 -7.36 -15.07 6.87
C SER A 53 -7.34 -16.57 6.58
N LEU A 54 -8.47 -17.14 6.16
CA LEU A 54 -8.61 -18.54 5.74
C LEU A 54 -8.29 -18.78 4.26
N GLY A 55 -8.03 -17.73 3.48
CA GLY A 55 -7.81 -17.83 2.03
C GLY A 55 -9.02 -18.36 1.26
N SER A 56 -10.23 -18.13 1.77
CA SER A 56 -11.47 -18.73 1.24
C SER A 56 -12.30 -17.78 0.37
N ILE A 57 -12.03 -16.47 0.44
CA ILE A 57 -12.72 -15.43 -0.32
C ILE A 57 -11.74 -14.64 -1.18
N ASP A 58 -12.19 -14.23 -2.36
CA ASP A 58 -11.44 -13.30 -3.18
C ASP A 58 -11.35 -11.92 -2.53
N SER A 59 -10.19 -11.30 -2.64
CA SER A 59 -9.97 -9.90 -2.27
C SER A 59 -9.22 -9.18 -3.36
N ILE A 60 -9.57 -7.92 -3.56
CA ILE A 60 -8.78 -7.02 -4.38
C ILE A 60 -7.58 -6.58 -3.55
N TYR A 61 -6.40 -6.62 -4.16
CA TYR A 61 -5.16 -6.13 -3.59
C TYR A 61 -4.59 -4.99 -4.43
N TYR A 62 -3.89 -4.11 -3.73
CA TYR A 62 -3.08 -3.04 -4.31
C TYR A 62 -1.65 -3.28 -3.88
N VAL A 63 -0.77 -3.64 -4.82
CA VAL A 63 0.66 -3.88 -4.54
C VAL A 63 1.47 -2.75 -5.13
N ILE A 64 2.26 -2.08 -4.30
CA ILE A 64 3.17 -1.02 -4.68
C ILE A 64 4.50 -1.69 -5.04
N GLN A 65 5.02 -1.40 -6.23
CA GLN A 65 6.38 -1.75 -6.60
C GLN A 65 7.30 -0.58 -6.27
N VAL A 66 8.35 -0.84 -5.49
CA VAL A 66 9.39 0.12 -5.13
C VAL A 66 10.72 -0.37 -5.71
N PRO A 67 11.12 0.12 -6.90
CA PRO A 67 12.43 -0.17 -7.45
C PRO A 67 13.56 0.34 -6.54
N ASP A 68 14.69 -0.38 -6.50
CA ASP A 68 15.87 0.07 -5.75
C ASP A 68 16.34 1.45 -6.24
N SER A 69 16.28 1.67 -7.55
CA SER A 69 16.63 2.92 -8.23
C SER A 69 15.62 4.06 -8.05
N TRP A 70 14.55 3.90 -7.27
CA TRP A 70 13.58 4.97 -7.08
C TRP A 70 14.17 6.17 -6.33
N ALA A 71 14.26 7.31 -7.02
CA ALA A 71 14.86 8.56 -6.51
C ALA A 71 13.92 9.40 -5.62
N GLY A 72 12.84 8.80 -5.11
CA GLY A 72 11.81 9.48 -4.35
C GLY A 72 10.97 10.48 -5.16
N PRO A 73 9.89 11.01 -4.56
CA PRO A 73 9.02 11.96 -5.23
C PRO A 73 9.61 13.39 -5.24
N PRO A 74 9.24 14.24 -6.21
CA PRO A 74 9.40 15.69 -6.09
C PRO A 74 8.69 16.24 -4.85
N LYS A 75 9.11 17.44 -4.40
CA LYS A 75 8.55 18.11 -3.22
C LYS A 75 7.05 18.35 -3.29
N SER A 76 6.55 18.74 -4.46
CA SER A 76 5.14 19.05 -4.71
C SER A 76 4.27 17.81 -5.02
N ALA A 77 4.88 16.64 -5.20
CA ALA A 77 4.16 15.44 -5.59
C ALA A 77 3.75 14.61 -4.36
N HIS A 78 2.78 13.69 -4.52
CA HIS A 78 2.40 12.75 -3.46
C HIS A 78 3.55 11.77 -3.11
N PRO A 79 3.52 11.13 -1.92
CA PRO A 79 4.66 10.34 -1.40
C PRO A 79 5.09 9.15 -2.27
N LEU A 80 4.18 8.60 -3.07
CA LEU A 80 4.41 7.44 -3.94
C LEU A 80 4.63 7.83 -5.42
N HIS A 81 4.90 9.10 -5.71
CA HIS A 81 5.09 9.56 -7.08
C HIS A 81 6.27 8.85 -7.75
N GLY A 82 6.09 8.48 -9.02
CA GLY A 82 7.07 7.72 -9.79
C GLY A 82 7.05 6.21 -9.55
N LEU A 83 6.21 5.71 -8.65
CA LEU A 83 6.02 4.28 -8.41
C LEU A 83 4.89 3.69 -9.26
N PHE A 84 4.82 2.36 -9.29
CA PHE A 84 3.74 1.61 -9.93
C PHE A 84 2.91 0.85 -8.90
N ILE A 85 1.61 0.75 -9.17
CA ILE A 85 0.66 -0.04 -8.38
C ILE A 85 0.09 -1.13 -9.27
N LYS A 86 0.14 -2.37 -8.80
CA LYS A 86 -0.62 -3.48 -9.35
C LYS A 86 -1.98 -3.54 -8.67
N ILE A 87 -3.04 -3.58 -9.47
CA ILE A 87 -4.40 -3.87 -9.00
C ILE A 87 -4.75 -5.27 -9.45
N GLY A 88 -4.96 -6.19 -8.51
CA GLY A 88 -5.35 -7.54 -8.86
C GLY A 88 -6.21 -8.20 -7.80
N ARG A 89 -6.59 -9.45 -8.06
CA ARG A 89 -7.40 -10.25 -7.15
C ARG A 89 -6.72 -11.55 -6.74
N SER A 90 -6.90 -11.97 -5.49
CA SER A 90 -6.48 -13.29 -5.03
C SER A 90 -7.28 -13.71 -3.81
N LYS A 91 -7.43 -15.03 -3.63
CA LYS A 91 -7.85 -15.61 -2.35
C LYS A 91 -6.73 -15.65 -1.32
N ASN A 92 -5.49 -15.79 -1.77
CA ASN A 92 -4.30 -15.75 -0.91
C ASN A 92 -3.34 -14.69 -1.46
N VAL A 93 -3.44 -13.47 -0.92
CA VAL A 93 -2.66 -12.33 -1.39
C VAL A 93 -1.17 -12.48 -1.07
N LEU A 94 -0.83 -13.02 0.10
CA LEU A 94 0.57 -13.23 0.50
C LEU A 94 1.29 -14.22 -0.43
N GLN A 95 0.68 -15.37 -0.71
CA GLN A 95 1.25 -16.33 -1.67
C GLN A 95 1.36 -15.71 -3.07
N ARG A 96 0.36 -14.92 -3.49
CA ARG A 96 0.40 -14.23 -4.77
C ARG A 96 1.53 -13.21 -4.82
N LEU A 97 1.77 -12.46 -3.74
CA LEU A 97 2.87 -11.51 -3.64
C LEU A 97 4.22 -12.21 -3.76
N GLN A 98 4.43 -13.31 -3.02
CA GLN A 98 5.66 -14.11 -3.12
C GLN A 98 5.93 -14.56 -4.56
N ASN A 99 4.89 -15.05 -5.26
CA ASN A 99 5.01 -15.47 -6.65
C ASN A 99 5.25 -14.30 -7.62
N LEU A 100 4.80 -13.09 -7.29
CA LEU A 100 5.07 -11.88 -8.08
C LEU A 100 6.50 -11.38 -7.86
N GLN A 101 7.02 -11.51 -6.63
CA GLN A 101 8.34 -11.05 -6.25
C GLN A 101 9.46 -11.79 -7.00
N THR A 102 9.28 -13.08 -7.34
CA THR A 102 10.28 -13.86 -8.09
C THR A 102 10.59 -13.30 -9.48
N GLY A 103 9.64 -12.59 -10.10
CA GLY A 103 9.79 -11.97 -11.40
C GLY A 103 9.89 -10.45 -11.37
N THR A 104 10.01 -9.85 -10.17
CA THR A 104 10.01 -8.39 -10.01
C THR A 104 11.30 -7.91 -9.36
N TYR A 105 11.97 -6.97 -10.01
CA TYR A 105 13.10 -6.24 -9.43
C TYR A 105 12.58 -5.14 -8.50
N GLY A 106 13.23 -5.00 -7.33
CA GLY A 106 12.80 -4.12 -6.23
C GLY A 106 11.79 -4.77 -5.26
N GLU A 107 11.33 -4.00 -4.30
CA GLU A 107 10.42 -4.45 -3.23
C GLU A 107 8.95 -4.38 -3.68
N LEU A 108 8.15 -5.40 -3.32
CA LEU A 108 6.70 -5.39 -3.46
C LEU A 108 6.01 -5.27 -2.09
N ILE A 109 5.23 -4.19 -1.92
CA ILE A 109 4.55 -3.88 -0.67
C ILE A 109 3.04 -3.93 -0.89
N ILE A 110 2.29 -4.65 -0.05
CA ILE A 110 0.83 -4.54 -0.07
C ILE A 110 0.46 -3.15 0.49
N GLY A 111 -0.23 -2.34 -0.31
CA GLY A 111 -0.69 -1.02 0.09
C GLY A 111 -2.10 -1.03 0.68
N ALA A 112 -2.99 -1.90 0.17
CA ALA A 112 -4.36 -2.03 0.67
C ALA A 112 -5.02 -3.34 0.20
N LEU A 113 -6.06 -3.74 0.92
CA LEU A 113 -7.00 -4.80 0.55
C LEU A 113 -8.44 -4.29 0.61
N GLU A 114 -9.31 -4.77 -0.28
CA GLU A 114 -10.76 -4.56 -0.18
C GLU A 114 -11.56 -5.81 -0.57
N PRO A 115 -12.79 -5.97 -0.04
CA PRO A 115 -13.71 -6.98 -0.52
C PRO A 115 -14.01 -6.76 -2.00
N GLY A 116 -14.01 -7.84 -2.78
CA GLY A 116 -14.36 -7.77 -4.19
C GLY A 116 -13.97 -9.01 -4.97
N GLY A 117 -14.63 -9.18 -6.11
CA GLY A 117 -14.37 -10.25 -7.06
C GLY A 117 -13.96 -9.71 -8.43
N SER A 118 -14.06 -10.57 -9.45
CA SER A 118 -13.75 -10.23 -10.85
C SER A 118 -14.45 -8.96 -11.35
N ALA A 119 -15.71 -8.74 -10.96
CA ALA A 119 -16.46 -7.55 -11.34
C ALA A 119 -15.84 -6.25 -10.79
N ARG A 120 -15.41 -6.28 -9.52
CA ARG A 120 -14.78 -5.14 -8.85
C ARG A 120 -13.40 -4.85 -9.43
N GLU A 121 -12.61 -5.89 -9.69
CA GLU A 121 -11.32 -5.80 -10.38
C GLU A 121 -11.48 -5.14 -11.76
N SER A 122 -12.45 -5.59 -12.55
CA SER A 122 -12.75 -5.04 -13.88
C SER A 122 -13.19 -3.57 -13.83
N GLU A 123 -14.01 -3.20 -12.84
CA GLU A 123 -14.42 -1.82 -12.59
C GLU A 123 -13.21 -0.91 -12.31
N LEU A 124 -12.31 -1.34 -11.42
CA LEU A 124 -11.10 -0.58 -11.06
C LEU A 124 -10.13 -0.47 -12.24
N HIS A 125 -9.95 -1.57 -12.97
CA HIS A 125 -9.15 -1.60 -14.20
C HIS A 125 -9.68 -0.66 -15.27
N LYS A 126 -11.00 -0.49 -15.36
CA LYS A 126 -11.66 0.49 -16.25
C LYS A 126 -11.46 1.91 -15.73
N LYS A 127 -11.72 2.15 -14.43
CA LYS A 127 -11.56 3.46 -13.77
C LYS A 127 -10.15 4.02 -13.98
N PHE A 128 -9.13 3.21 -13.70
CA PHE A 128 -7.72 3.61 -13.79
C PHE A 128 -7.05 3.24 -15.12
N SER A 129 -7.83 2.92 -16.17
CA SER A 129 -7.29 2.53 -17.48
C SER A 129 -6.33 3.57 -18.06
N HIS A 130 -6.57 4.86 -17.81
CA HIS A 130 -5.72 5.98 -18.23
C HIS A 130 -4.33 6.01 -17.55
N LEU A 131 -4.15 5.26 -16.45
CA LEU A 131 -2.87 5.11 -15.73
C LEU A 131 -2.16 3.80 -16.08
N ARG A 132 -2.81 2.91 -16.83
CA ARG A 132 -2.29 1.57 -17.13
C ARG A 132 -1.02 1.69 -17.96
N ARG A 133 0.01 0.93 -17.56
CA ARG A 133 1.31 0.88 -18.26
C ARG A 133 1.51 -0.46 -18.94
N HIS A 134 1.44 -1.54 -18.16
CA HIS A 134 1.65 -2.88 -18.69
C HIS A 134 0.83 -3.90 -17.91
N GLY A 135 -0.04 -4.64 -18.61
CA GLY A 135 -0.96 -5.59 -17.98
C GLY A 135 -1.79 -4.95 -16.88
N GLU A 136 -1.58 -5.40 -15.64
CA GLU A 136 -2.30 -4.96 -14.44
C GLU A 136 -1.51 -3.93 -13.61
N TRP A 137 -0.46 -3.34 -14.18
CA TRP A 137 0.38 -2.31 -13.54
C TRP A 137 -0.01 -0.92 -14.00
N PHE A 138 -0.16 -0.02 -13.03
CA PHE A 138 -0.64 1.35 -13.21
C PHE A 138 0.37 2.34 -12.63
N SER A 139 0.62 3.45 -13.30
CA SER A 139 1.38 4.56 -12.71
C SER A 139 0.63 5.11 -11.51
N CYS A 140 1.34 5.24 -10.38
CA CYS A 140 0.79 5.86 -9.18
C CYS A 140 0.74 7.38 -9.37
N ASN A 141 -0.43 7.90 -9.74
CA ASN A 141 -0.75 9.32 -9.65
C ASN A 141 -1.47 9.63 -8.33
N GLU A 142 -1.82 10.90 -8.13
CA GLU A 142 -2.53 11.33 -6.92
C GLU A 142 -3.90 10.66 -6.74
N GLU A 143 -4.68 10.47 -7.82
CA GLU A 143 -5.99 9.81 -7.74
C GLU A 143 -5.87 8.37 -7.23
N LEU A 144 -4.97 7.58 -7.83
CA LEU A 144 -4.77 6.19 -7.46
C LEU A 144 -4.13 6.08 -6.06
N PHE A 145 -3.19 6.97 -5.72
CA PHE A 145 -2.63 7.06 -4.38
C PHE A 145 -3.72 7.28 -3.33
N LEU A 146 -4.59 8.27 -3.53
CA LEU A 146 -5.70 8.56 -2.62
C LEU A 146 -6.70 7.39 -2.54
N HIS A 147 -6.95 6.72 -3.66
CA HIS A 147 -7.81 5.52 -3.69
C HIS A 147 -7.23 4.40 -2.83
N VAL A 148 -5.94 4.07 -2.98
CA VAL A 148 -5.27 3.05 -2.16
C VAL A 148 -5.27 3.45 -0.68
N PHE A 149 -4.90 4.70 -0.38
CA PHE A 149 -4.86 5.19 1.00
C PHE A 149 -6.24 5.14 1.68
N ARG A 150 -7.30 5.58 1.00
CA ARG A 150 -8.68 5.51 1.51
C ARG A 150 -9.14 4.06 1.68
N THR A 151 -8.74 3.18 0.77
CA THR A 151 -9.06 1.75 0.84
C THR A 151 -8.42 1.12 2.07
N TRP A 152 -7.13 1.37 2.30
CA TRP A 152 -6.44 0.94 3.52
C TRP A 152 -7.08 1.55 4.77
N TYR A 153 -7.34 2.87 4.76
CA TYR A 153 -7.95 3.55 5.90
C TYR A 153 -9.32 2.97 6.28
N ARG A 154 -10.16 2.66 5.29
CA ARG A 154 -11.49 2.11 5.50
C ARG A 154 -11.46 0.65 5.98
N ASN A 155 -10.64 -0.18 5.35
CA ASN A 155 -10.69 -1.62 5.59
C ASN A 155 -9.70 -2.09 6.66
N LYS A 156 -8.63 -1.33 6.93
CA LYS A 156 -7.55 -1.61 7.89
C LYS A 156 -6.87 -2.98 7.79
N MET A 157 -7.17 -3.76 6.75
CA MET A 157 -6.60 -5.08 6.51
C MET A 157 -5.26 -4.99 5.80
N LEU A 158 -4.21 -4.75 6.58
CA LEU A 158 -2.83 -4.82 6.09
C LEU A 158 -1.96 -5.68 7.04
N PRO A 159 -1.19 -6.66 6.53
CA PRO A 159 -0.29 -7.44 7.39
C PRO A 159 0.75 -6.54 8.08
N PRO A 160 1.15 -6.83 9.34
CA PRO A 160 2.07 -5.97 10.09
C PRO A 160 3.40 -5.67 9.39
N GLU A 161 3.98 -6.66 8.70
CA GLU A 161 5.21 -6.48 7.91
C GLU A 161 5.03 -5.41 6.83
N HIS A 162 3.94 -5.46 6.07
CA HIS A 162 3.64 -4.45 5.05
C HIS A 162 3.28 -3.09 5.64
N GLN A 163 2.69 -3.04 6.85
CA GLN A 163 2.51 -1.76 7.55
C GLN A 163 3.86 -1.11 7.84
N GLN A 164 4.83 -1.88 8.33
CA GLN A 164 6.18 -1.38 8.60
C GLN A 164 6.88 -0.94 7.31
N GLN A 165 6.76 -1.71 6.22
CA GLN A 165 7.31 -1.33 4.92
C GLN A 165 6.73 -0.02 4.38
N ILE A 166 5.41 0.22 4.55
CA ILE A 166 4.79 1.51 4.18
C ILE A 166 5.34 2.67 5.01
N ILE A 167 5.58 2.46 6.31
CA ILE A 167 6.20 3.48 7.18
C ILE A 167 7.62 3.78 6.70
N THR A 168 8.45 2.75 6.50
CA THR A 168 9.82 2.88 5.97
C THR A 168 9.83 3.57 4.62
N LEU A 169 8.88 3.26 3.73
CA LEU A 169 8.75 3.91 2.43
C LEU A 169 8.40 5.41 2.58
N GLY A 170 7.55 5.75 3.54
CA GLY A 170 7.23 7.14 3.87
C GLY A 170 8.44 7.93 4.39
N GLU A 171 9.24 7.32 5.27
CA GLU A 171 10.49 7.88 5.76
C GLU A 171 11.50 8.09 4.62
N ARG A 172 11.69 7.06 3.77
CA ARG A 172 12.54 7.13 2.58
C ARG A 172 12.07 8.24 1.63
N SER A 173 10.77 8.37 1.41
CA SER A 173 10.16 9.42 0.59
C SER A 173 10.48 10.83 1.12
N ASN A 174 10.38 11.03 2.43
CA ASN A 174 10.72 12.30 3.08
C ASN A 174 12.22 12.60 3.03
N ALA A 175 13.07 11.59 3.25
CA ALA A 175 14.52 11.73 3.15
C ALA A 175 14.95 12.15 1.75
N TYR A 176 14.40 11.54 0.69
CA TYR A 176 14.71 11.95 -0.68
C TYR A 176 14.22 13.37 -1.01
N ARG A 177 13.05 13.78 -0.53
CA ARG A 177 12.59 15.17 -0.70
C ARG A 177 13.53 16.17 -0.05
N TYR A 178 13.99 15.86 1.17
CA TYR A 178 14.95 16.69 1.88
C TYR A 178 16.30 16.76 1.13
N MET A 179 16.80 15.62 0.62
CA MET A 179 18.02 15.61 -0.19
C MET A 179 17.88 16.42 -1.48
N ARG A 180 16.74 16.34 -2.17
CA ARG A 180 16.45 17.14 -3.37
C ARG A 180 16.53 18.65 -3.09
N ASP A 181 16.04 19.09 -1.94
CA ASP A 181 16.11 20.49 -1.51
C ASP A 181 17.57 20.94 -1.28
N ILE A 182 18.45 20.06 -0.80
CA ILE A 182 19.86 20.36 -0.58
C ILE A 182 20.65 20.42 -1.89
N ILE A 183 20.45 19.44 -2.78
CA ILE A 183 21.28 19.27 -3.99
C ILE A 183 20.71 20.01 -5.22
N GLY A 184 19.49 20.54 -5.13
CA GLY A 184 18.86 21.30 -6.21
C GLY A 184 18.26 20.46 -7.35
N GLY A 185 18.15 19.14 -7.18
CA GLY A 185 17.72 18.21 -8.23
C GLY A 185 17.42 16.81 -7.72
N ALA A 186 17.05 15.89 -8.63
CA ALA A 186 16.91 14.47 -8.30
C ALA A 186 18.30 13.89 -7.97
N PRO A 187 18.44 13.09 -6.90
CA PRO A 187 19.69 12.39 -6.65
C PRO A 187 19.89 11.30 -7.71
N ASP A 188 21.14 11.07 -8.07
CA ASP A 188 21.51 9.93 -8.90
C ASP A 188 21.42 8.65 -8.06
N THR A 189 20.65 7.67 -8.53
CA THR A 189 20.36 6.41 -7.82
C THR A 189 21.02 5.18 -8.44
N VAL A 190 21.75 5.36 -9.53
CA VAL A 190 22.47 4.29 -10.24
C VAL A 190 23.89 4.77 -10.48
N ASN A 191 24.87 3.92 -10.16
CA ASN A 191 26.26 4.19 -10.51
C ASN A 191 26.41 4.11 -12.03
N PRO A 192 27.07 5.08 -12.71
CA PRO A 192 27.50 4.87 -14.09
C PRO A 192 28.31 3.57 -14.23
N SER A 193 28.35 3.00 -15.44
CA SER A 193 29.28 1.89 -15.71
C SER A 193 30.71 2.32 -15.38
N LEU A 194 31.59 1.36 -15.07
CA LEU A 194 33.02 1.66 -14.84
C LEU A 194 33.67 2.36 -16.05
N ASP A 195 33.09 2.16 -17.24
CA ASP A 195 33.56 2.72 -18.51
C ASP A 195 32.87 4.06 -18.88
N ASP A 196 31.86 4.49 -18.12
CA ASP A 196 31.12 5.73 -18.39
C ASP A 196 31.63 6.88 -17.51
N GLU A 197 31.78 8.09 -18.08
CA GLU A 197 32.08 9.28 -17.29
C GLU A 197 30.91 9.65 -16.35
N TRP A 198 31.22 9.90 -15.09
CA TRP A 198 30.22 10.37 -14.12
C TRP A 198 29.84 11.82 -14.41
N HIS A 199 28.56 12.05 -14.73
CA HIS A 199 27.99 13.38 -14.93
C HIS A 199 27.01 13.81 -13.82
N GLY A 200 26.82 12.97 -12.81
CA GLY A 200 25.91 13.20 -11.69
C GLY A 200 26.38 14.28 -10.71
N THR A 201 25.45 14.89 -9.98
CA THR A 201 25.73 15.98 -9.04
C THR A 201 25.90 15.50 -7.59
N THR A 202 25.19 14.45 -7.18
CA THR A 202 25.30 13.83 -5.85
C THR A 202 24.66 12.43 -5.87
N PHE A 203 25.40 11.42 -5.40
CA PHE A 203 24.88 10.07 -5.21
C PHE A 203 24.36 9.88 -3.80
N VAL A 204 23.13 9.39 -3.68
CA VAL A 204 22.50 9.11 -2.39
C VAL A 204 21.96 7.69 -2.41
N ASP A 205 22.80 6.75 -2.01
CA ASP A 205 22.35 5.39 -1.74
C ASP A 205 21.70 5.33 -0.35
N LEU A 206 20.40 5.61 -0.30
CA LEU A 206 19.58 5.36 0.91
C LEU A 206 19.10 3.91 0.98
N VAL A 207 19.45 3.07 0.00
CA VAL A 207 19.10 1.65 0.01
C VAL A 207 20.26 0.91 0.66
N TYR A 208 20.02 0.31 1.82
CA TYR A 208 20.97 -0.61 2.42
C TYR A 208 21.11 -1.85 1.52
N SER A 209 21.99 -1.80 0.52
CA SER A 209 22.42 -2.95 -0.26
C SER A 209 23.70 -3.55 0.32
N SER A 210 23.77 -3.73 1.65
CA SER A 210 24.93 -4.42 2.23
C SER A 210 24.85 -5.93 1.95
N LEU A 211 25.35 -6.34 0.79
CA LEU A 211 25.91 -7.69 0.57
C LEU A 211 27.24 -7.88 1.31
N ALA A 212 27.75 -6.84 1.99
CA ALA A 212 28.80 -6.98 2.98
C ALA A 212 28.25 -7.86 4.13
N LYS A 213 28.51 -9.16 4.02
CA LYS A 213 28.23 -10.25 4.97
C LYS A 213 27.70 -9.74 6.32
N SER A 214 26.45 -10.09 6.64
CA SER A 214 26.09 -10.26 8.04
C SER A 214 27.05 -11.31 8.61
N LEU A 215 28.10 -10.84 9.29
CA LEU A 215 28.95 -11.70 10.10
C LEU A 215 28.03 -12.26 11.20
N LYS A 216 27.65 -13.53 11.04
CA LYS A 216 27.22 -14.37 12.15
C LYS A 216 28.37 -14.54 13.13
#